data_AF-A0A935ANW9-F1
#
_entry.id   AF-A0A935ANW9-F1
#
_cell.length_a   1.000
_cell.length_b   1.000
_cell.length_c   1.000
_cell.angle_alpha   90.00
_cell.angle_beta   90.00
_cell.angle_gamma   90.00
#
_symmetry.space_group_name_H-M   'P 1'
#
loop_
_entity.id
_entity.type
_entity.pdbx_description
1 polymer ?
#
loop_
_entity_poly.entity_id
_entity_poly.type
_entity_poly.pdbx_seq_one_letter_code
_entity_poly.pdbx_strand_id
1 'polypeptide(L)'
;MLDAVRDAAVPGYRVRGLALVGAFRRAMADDDEVVAIWSFGDWESWAEFERTDAAAGWRRECGPLIIARERILLADAPLSPLRLGRQPDESDRRPLNDCRATER
;
A
#
# COMPACT_ATOMS: atom_id res chain seq x y z
N MET A 1 -4.77 8.63 -17.00
CA MET A 1 -3.89 8.06 -15.96
C MET A 1 -4.48 6.82 -15.28
N LEU A 2 -5.78 6.79 -14.93
CA LEU A 2 -6.41 5.58 -14.37
C LEU A 2 -6.35 4.36 -15.32
N ASP A 3 -6.41 4.56 -16.64
CA ASP A 3 -6.23 3.48 -17.61
C ASP A 3 -4.83 2.88 -17.54
N ALA A 4 -3.80 3.72 -17.41
CA ALA A 4 -2.42 3.26 -17.21
C ALA A 4 -2.25 2.45 -15.90
N VAL A 5 -2.97 2.83 -14.84
CA VAL A 5 -3.02 2.02 -13.61
C VAL A 5 -3.66 0.68 -13.88
N ARG A 6 -4.79 0.64 -14.59
CA ARG A 6 -5.50 -0.60 -14.93
C ARG A 6 -4.66 -1.53 -15.80
N ASP A 7 -4.07 -0.99 -16.85
CA ASP A 7 -3.50 -1.79 -17.94
C ASP A 7 -2.04 -2.18 -17.68
N ALA A 8 -1.29 -1.35 -16.95
CA ALA A 8 0.13 -1.58 -16.69
C ALA A 8 0.42 -1.82 -15.21
N ALA A 9 -0.05 -0.96 -14.31
CA ALA A 9 0.30 -1.07 -12.89
C ALA A 9 -0.34 -2.31 -12.23
N VAL A 10 -1.64 -2.56 -12.46
CA VAL A 10 -2.35 -3.71 -11.85
C VAL A 10 -1.71 -5.05 -12.24
N PRO A 11 -1.45 -5.36 -13.52
CA PRO A 11 -0.73 -6.59 -13.88
C PRO A 11 0.69 -6.63 -13.31
N GLY A 12 1.45 -5.53 -13.43
CA GLY A 12 2.84 -5.45 -12.98
C GLY A 12 3.02 -5.60 -11.47
N TYR A 13 2.01 -5.20 -10.69
CA TYR A 13 1.98 -5.35 -9.24
C TYR A 13 1.40 -6.69 -8.78
N ARG A 14 0.41 -7.22 -9.50
CA ARG A 14 -0.17 -8.55 -9.18
C ARG A 14 0.87 -9.66 -9.24
N VAL A 15 1.76 -9.66 -10.23
CA VAL A 15 2.84 -10.67 -10.33
C VAL A 15 3.86 -10.59 -9.19
N ARG A 16 3.78 -9.56 -8.35
CA ARG A 16 4.66 -9.32 -7.20
C ARG A 16 3.92 -9.41 -5.87
N GLY A 17 2.69 -9.93 -5.88
CA GLY A 17 1.89 -10.18 -4.67
C GLY A 17 1.07 -8.99 -4.18
N LEU A 18 1.01 -7.88 -4.92
CA LEU A 18 0.19 -6.73 -4.55
C LEU A 18 -1.23 -6.87 -5.12
N ALA A 19 -2.23 -6.48 -4.34
CA ALA A 19 -3.61 -6.36 -4.79
C ALA A 19 -4.06 -4.89 -4.78
N LEU A 20 -4.84 -4.50 -5.80
CA LEU A 20 -5.45 -3.18 -5.84
C LEU A 20 -6.67 -3.15 -4.90
N VAL A 21 -6.65 -2.25 -3.92
CA VAL A 21 -7.77 -1.99 -3.01
C VAL A 21 -8.72 -0.96 -3.60
N GLY A 22 -8.17 0.10 -4.22
CA GLY A 22 -8.96 1.13 -4.87
C GLY A 22 -8.09 2.11 -5.64
N ALA A 23 -8.68 2.73 -6.66
CA ALA A 23 -8.06 3.79 -7.44
C ALA A 23 -9.05 4.94 -7.63
N PHE A 24 -8.60 6.15 -7.36
CA PHE A 24 -9.43 7.35 -7.31
C PHE A 24 -8.79 8.45 -8.15
N ARG A 25 -9.62 9.34 -8.68
CA ARG A 25 -9.19 10.63 -9.22
C ARG A 25 -9.57 11.72 -8.24
N ARG A 26 -8.80 12.80 -8.20
CA ARG A 26 -9.16 14.01 -7.47
C ARG A 26 -10.39 14.65 -8.13
N ALA A 27 -11.41 14.96 -7.31
CA ALA A 27 -12.71 15.43 -7.82
C ALA A 27 -12.91 16.95 -7.72
N MET A 28 -12.28 17.61 -6.74
CA MET A 28 -12.49 19.03 -6.40
C MET A 28 -11.32 19.94 -6.82
N ALA A 29 -10.47 19.46 -7.71
CA ALA A 29 -9.39 20.19 -8.36
C ALA A 29 -9.15 19.57 -9.74
N ASP A 30 -8.05 19.90 -10.42
CA ASP A 30 -7.71 19.34 -11.72
C ASP A 30 -7.71 17.79 -11.66
N ASP A 31 -8.12 17.13 -12.74
CA ASP A 31 -8.25 15.66 -12.81
C ASP A 31 -6.93 14.95 -13.12
N ASP A 32 -5.83 15.61 -12.73
CA ASP A 32 -4.45 15.27 -13.05
C ASP A 32 -3.78 14.37 -12.01
N GLU A 33 -4.46 14.03 -10.92
CA GLU A 33 -3.95 13.16 -9.87
C GLU A 33 -4.75 11.88 -9.70
N VAL A 34 -4.00 10.80 -9.54
CA VAL A 34 -4.51 9.48 -9.21
C VAL A 34 -4.00 9.05 -7.85
N VAL A 35 -4.95 8.72 -6.96
CA VAL A 35 -4.68 8.08 -5.67
C VAL A 35 -4.99 6.60 -5.81
N ALA A 36 -3.99 5.74 -5.69
CA ALA A 36 -4.16 4.29 -5.75
C ALA A 36 -3.71 3.65 -4.44
N ILE A 37 -4.57 2.80 -3.87
CA ILE A 37 -4.31 2.06 -2.63
C ILE A 37 -4.05 0.61 -3.01
N TRP A 38 -2.91 0.08 -2.56
CA TRP A 38 -2.48 -1.29 -2.77
C TRP A 38 -2.30 -1.98 -1.43
N SER A 39 -2.56 -3.28 -1.38
CA SER A 39 -2.30 -4.11 -0.19
C SER A 39 -1.22 -5.14 -0.48
N PHE A 40 -0.43 -5.41 0.55
CA PHE A 40 0.44 -6.58 0.64
C PHE A 40 -0.23 -7.64 1.51
N GLY A 41 0.05 -8.92 1.27
CA GLY A 41 -0.42 -10.01 2.13
C GLY A 41 0.37 -10.12 3.43
N ASP A 42 1.63 -9.68 3.42
CA ASP A 42 2.58 -9.78 4.53
C ASP A 42 3.69 -8.72 4.41
N TRP A 43 4.47 -8.56 5.48
CA TRP A 43 5.53 -7.55 5.57
C TRP A 43 6.76 -7.93 4.73
N GLU A 44 7.01 -9.22 4.53
CA GLU A 44 8.10 -9.76 3.73
C GLU A 44 7.95 -9.37 2.26
N SER A 45 6.73 -9.48 1.72
CA SER A 45 6.38 -9.05 0.37
C SER A 45 6.58 -7.55 0.19
N TRP A 46 6.22 -6.74 1.20
CA TRP A 46 6.51 -5.31 1.19
C TRP A 46 8.02 -5.04 1.18
N ALA A 47 8.80 -5.70 2.04
CA ALA A 47 10.25 -5.50 2.11
C ALA A 47 10.96 -5.90 0.80
N GLU A 48 10.51 -6.98 0.13
CA GLU A 48 11.00 -7.37 -1.20
C GLU A 48 10.64 -6.34 -2.28
N PHE A 49 9.41 -5.81 -2.22
CA PHE A 49 8.96 -4.76 -3.14
C PHE A 49 9.80 -3.49 -3.02
N GLU A 50 10.13 -3.06 -1.80
CA GLU A 50 11.01 -1.91 -1.54
C GLU A 50 12.42 -2.14 -2.08
N ARG A 51 12.99 -3.34 -1.86
CA ARG A 51 14.35 -3.67 -2.30
C ARG A 51 14.51 -3.71 -3.80
N THR A 52 13.49 -4.15 -4.53
CA THR A 52 13.57 -4.43 -5.98
C THR A 52 13.11 -3.27 -6.86
N ASP A 53 12.63 -2.16 -6.27
CA ASP A 53 11.82 -1.13 -6.94
C ASP A 53 10.88 -1.73 -7.99
N ALA A 54 10.07 -2.67 -7.52
CA ALA A 54 9.27 -3.60 -8.30
C ALA A 54 8.34 -2.96 -9.37
N ALA A 55 8.10 -1.67 -9.26
CA ALA A 55 7.28 -0.90 -10.18
C ALA A 55 8.04 -0.28 -11.36
N ALA A 56 9.38 -0.33 -11.35
CA ALA A 56 10.22 0.39 -12.32
C ALA A 56 9.84 0.10 -13.78
N GLY A 57 9.34 -1.10 -14.07
CA GLY A 57 8.82 -1.49 -15.39
C GLY A 57 7.72 -0.56 -15.89
N TRP A 58 6.53 -0.64 -15.30
CA TRP A 58 5.38 0.16 -15.75
C TRP A 58 5.56 1.66 -15.43
N ARG A 59 6.26 2.01 -14.35
CA ARG A 59 6.54 3.42 -14.03
C ARG A 59 7.38 4.09 -15.10
N ARG A 60 8.33 3.38 -15.71
CA ARG A 60 9.13 3.90 -16.82
C ARG A 60 8.26 4.11 -18.06
N GLU A 61 7.35 3.20 -18.35
CA GLU A 61 6.40 3.32 -19.47
C GLU A 61 5.45 4.51 -19.29
N CYS A 62 4.98 4.74 -18.07
CA CYS A 62 4.08 5.84 -17.74
C CYS A 62 4.82 7.14 -17.37
N GLY A 63 6.14 7.10 -17.24
CA GLY A 63 6.99 8.19 -16.75
C GLY A 63 6.78 9.52 -17.45
N PRO A 64 6.61 9.57 -18.79
CA PRO A 64 6.33 10.82 -19.50
C PRO A 64 5.03 11.53 -19.09
N LEU A 65 4.10 10.83 -18.44
CA LEU A 65 2.80 11.36 -18.00
C LEU A 65 2.78 11.81 -16.54
N ILE A 66 3.85 11.54 -15.77
CA ILE A 66 3.89 11.71 -14.31
C ILE A 66 4.86 12.83 -13.97
N ILE A 67 4.34 13.96 -13.48
CA ILE A 67 5.14 15.13 -13.09
C ILE A 67 5.75 14.94 -11.70
N ALA A 68 4.99 14.32 -10.78
CA ALA A 68 5.42 14.07 -9.41
C ALA A 68 4.79 12.78 -8.88
N ARG A 69 5.44 12.17 -7.87
CA ARG A 69 4.94 10.97 -7.21
C ARG A 69 5.34 10.95 -5.75
N GLU A 70 4.39 10.62 -4.90
CA GLU A 70 4.60 10.34 -3.50
C GLU A 70 4.09 8.95 -3.15
N ARG A 71 4.65 8.34 -2.11
CA ARG A 71 4.18 7.09 -1.54
C ARG A 71 4.31 7.13 -0.03
N ILE A 72 3.29 6.64 0.64
CA ILE A 72 3.28 6.39 2.08
C ILE A 72 2.86 4.94 2.30
N LEU A 73 3.37 4.35 3.38
CA LEU A 73 2.95 3.02 3.82
C LEU A 73 1.93 3.18 4.95
N LEU A 74 0.80 2.48 4.84
CA LEU A 74 -0.25 2.48 5.84
C LEU A 74 -0.31 1.11 6.49
N ALA A 75 -0.28 1.07 7.82
CA ALA A 75 -0.65 -0.11 8.59
C ALA A 75 -2.11 0.03 9.04
N ASP A 76 -2.88 -1.05 9.03
CA ASP A 76 -4.26 -1.00 9.46
C ASP A 76 -4.36 -0.70 10.97
N ALA A 77 -5.32 0.16 11.32
CA ALA A 77 -5.70 0.39 12.70
C ALA A 77 -6.80 -0.60 13.11
N PRO A 78 -7.00 -0.89 14.42
CA PRO A 78 -8.04 -1.82 14.88
C PRO A 78 -9.46 -1.52 14.40
N LEU A 79 -9.78 -0.26 14.09
CA LEU A 79 -11.09 0.17 13.58
C LEU A 79 -11.11 0.38 12.06
N SER A 80 -10.02 0.05 11.36
CA SER A 80 -9.95 0.20 9.91
C SER A 80 -10.97 -0.73 9.24
N PRO A 81 -11.88 -0.19 8.42
CA PRO A 81 -12.89 -1.00 7.74
C PRO A 81 -12.29 -1.90 6.66
N LEU A 82 -11.06 -1.62 6.23
CA LEU A 82 -10.39 -2.36 5.16
C LEU A 82 -9.92 -3.75 5.63
N ARG A 83 -9.81 -3.98 6.95
CA ARG A 83 -9.42 -5.28 7.56
C ARG A 83 -8.19 -5.93 6.89
N LEU A 84 -7.20 -5.12 6.51
CA LEU A 84 -6.04 -5.55 5.72
C LEU A 84 -4.93 -6.22 6.56
N GLY A 85 -5.18 -6.53 7.84
CA GLY A 85 -4.23 -7.20 8.75
C GLY A 85 -4.85 -8.34 9.56
N ARG A 86 -3.98 -9.17 10.18
CA ARG A 86 -4.40 -10.18 11.18
C ARG A 86 -5.04 -9.44 12.35
N GLN A 87 -6.32 -9.69 12.58
CA GLN A 87 -7.02 -9.14 13.75
C GLN A 87 -6.40 -9.69 15.04
N PRO A 88 -6.19 -8.84 16.07
CA PRO A 88 -5.77 -9.31 17.37
C PRO A 88 -6.76 -10.35 17.90
N ASP A 89 -6.24 -11.53 18.22
CA ASP A 89 -6.99 -12.61 18.86
C ASP A 89 -6.79 -12.56 20.38
N GLU A 90 -7.61 -13.27 21.15
CA GLU A 90 -7.39 -13.39 22.59
C GLU A 90 -6.00 -13.92 22.93
N SER A 91 -5.40 -14.73 22.03
CA SER A 91 -4.03 -15.21 22.14
C SER A 91 -2.96 -14.10 22.13
N ASP A 92 -3.28 -12.89 21.65
CA ASP A 92 -2.33 -11.77 21.57
C ASP A 92 -2.29 -10.92 22.84
N ARG A 93 -3.15 -11.22 23.83
CA ARG A 93 -3.19 -10.49 25.11
C ARG A 93 -1.89 -10.72 25.90
N ARG A 94 -1.20 -9.63 26.26
CA ARG A 94 -0.09 -9.63 27.23
C ARG A 94 -0.52 -8.97 28.55
N PRO A 95 -0.01 -9.40 29.71
CA PRO A 95 -0.26 -8.74 30.99
C PRO A 95 0.07 -7.25 30.94
N LEU A 96 -0.81 -6.40 31.50
CA LEU A 96 -0.65 -4.93 31.51
C LEU A 96 0.69 -4.48 32.13
N ASN A 97 1.23 -5.26 33.06
CA ASN A 97 2.50 -4.99 33.72
C ASN A 97 3.70 -5.06 32.77
N ASP A 98 3.59 -5.81 31.66
CA ASP A 98 4.67 -5.98 30.69
C ASP A 98 4.78 -4.78 29.73
N CYS A 99 3.74 -3.96 29.64
CA CYS A 99 3.72 -2.76 28.79
C CYS A 99 4.42 -1.54 29.43
N ARG A 100 4.68 -1.57 30.75
CA ARG A 100 5.29 -0.45 31.49
C ARG A 100 6.80 -0.62 31.75
N ALA A 101 7.39 -1.73 31.33
CA ALA A 101 8.79 -2.05 31.63
C ALA A 101 9.82 -1.35 30.73
N THR A 102 9.39 -0.61 29.69
CA THR A 102 10.28 -0.01 28.68
C THR A 102 10.59 1.48 28.91
N GLU A 103 10.18 2.06 30.04
CA GLU A 103 10.49 3.47 30.40
C GLU A 103 11.66 3.60 31.40
N ARG A 104 12.74 2.85 31.23
CA ARG A 104 14.02 3.10 31.93
C ARG A 104 15.22 3.05 31.00
#